data_AF-A0A9X0K9N2-F1
#
_entry.id   AF-A0A9X0K9N2-F1
#
_cell.length_a   1.000
_cell.length_b   1.000
_cell.length_c   1.000
_cell.angle_alpha   90.00
_cell.angle_beta   90.00
_cell.angle_gamma   90.00
#
_symmetry.space_group_name_H-M   'P 1'
#
loop_
_entity.id
_entity.type
_entity.pdbx_description
1 polymer ?
#
loop_
_entity_poly.entity_id
_entity_poly.type
_entity_poly.pdbx_seq_one_letter_code
_entity_poly.pdbx_strand_id
1 'polypeptide(L)'
;MQTKTILQTIIEDERSHNYPLFRQYCVRKEQGLRKDALKVLQSFVEEMNKNEFTARRSFVVWLFDYIERFEDGHHMLVYPLVHGVIRPVLQEWENIDPMDVRPYRWQGLFVHQGEGLPYLLKALEMGGSKEQRVIVQICETYFSALWYSFHHIHEDLYLSTYEKDHERIQGIQDVMKLIEDKNVQSNVEKLAVYYNQLLSDWKEFQQTETRGFVKWCADRKKPYEWVQTFYYHR
;
A
#
# COMPACT_ATOMS: atom_id res chain seq x y z
N MET A 1 -11.63 -15.79 22.19
CA MET A 1 -12.76 -15.43 21.32
C MET A 1 -12.30 -15.62 19.90
N GLN A 2 -13.01 -16.41 19.08
CA GLN A 2 -12.67 -16.54 17.65
C GLN A 2 -13.08 -15.22 16.98
N THR A 3 -12.11 -14.49 16.44
CA THR A 3 -12.37 -13.29 15.65
C THR A 3 -13.12 -13.73 14.39
N LYS A 4 -14.33 -13.19 14.16
CA LYS A 4 -15.10 -13.48 12.94
C LYS A 4 -14.31 -13.02 11.71
N THR A 5 -14.31 -13.82 10.65
CA THR A 5 -13.69 -13.45 9.37
C THR A 5 -14.51 -12.39 8.65
N ILE A 6 -13.91 -11.70 7.67
CA ILE A 6 -14.67 -10.78 6.80
C ILE A 6 -15.82 -11.49 6.09
N LEU A 7 -15.62 -12.75 5.68
CA LEU A 7 -16.64 -13.55 4.99
C LEU A 7 -17.84 -13.82 5.89
N GLN A 8 -17.61 -14.27 7.12
CA GLN A 8 -18.68 -14.53 8.09
C GLN A 8 -19.48 -13.24 8.36
N THR A 9 -18.78 -12.12 8.53
CA THR A 9 -19.41 -10.82 8.78
C THR A 9 -20.28 -10.39 7.58
N ILE A 10 -19.79 -10.52 6.35
CA ILE A 10 -20.56 -10.19 5.14
C ILE A 10 -21.79 -11.10 4.99
N ILE A 11 -21.67 -12.39 5.28
CA ILE A 11 -22.77 -13.37 5.16
C ILE A 11 -23.92 -13.04 6.14
N GLU A 12 -23.57 -12.53 7.32
CA GLU A 12 -24.51 -12.14 8.38
C GLU A 12 -25.10 -10.73 8.20
N ASP A 13 -24.46 -9.86 7.41
CA ASP A 13 -24.97 -8.50 7.15
C ASP A 13 -26.29 -8.55 6.37
N GLU A 14 -27.33 -7.90 6.89
CA GLU A 14 -28.62 -7.76 6.22
C GLU A 14 -28.49 -7.10 4.84
N ARG A 15 -27.58 -6.14 4.66
CA ARG A 15 -27.33 -5.47 3.38
C ARG A 15 -26.82 -6.43 2.30
N SER A 16 -26.22 -7.57 2.68
CA SER A 16 -25.80 -8.60 1.72
C SER A 16 -26.96 -9.25 0.97
N HIS A 17 -28.19 -9.16 1.50
CA HIS A 17 -29.39 -9.65 0.80
C HIS A 17 -29.71 -8.84 -0.47
N ASN A 18 -29.20 -7.61 -0.57
CA ASN A 18 -29.29 -6.81 -1.80
C ASN A 18 -28.37 -7.35 -2.91
N TYR A 19 -27.44 -8.24 -2.58
CA TYR A 19 -26.45 -8.81 -3.50
C TYR A 19 -26.45 -10.35 -3.39
N PRO A 20 -27.55 -11.03 -3.75
CA PRO A 20 -27.74 -12.46 -3.46
C PRO A 20 -26.66 -13.35 -4.08
N LEU A 21 -26.20 -13.05 -5.31
CA LEU A 21 -25.10 -13.80 -5.94
C LEU A 21 -23.77 -13.57 -5.22
N PHE A 22 -23.47 -12.34 -4.80
CA PHE A 22 -22.26 -12.05 -4.04
C PHE A 22 -22.27 -12.73 -2.65
N ARG A 23 -23.42 -12.71 -1.97
CA ARG A 23 -23.61 -13.44 -0.71
C ARG A 23 -23.40 -14.94 -0.90
N GLN A 24 -23.95 -15.52 -1.96
CA GLN A 24 -23.74 -16.93 -2.30
C GLN A 24 -22.26 -17.24 -2.59
N TYR A 25 -21.56 -16.34 -3.30
CA TYR A 25 -20.11 -16.43 -3.48
C TYR A 25 -19.38 -16.49 -2.12
N CYS A 26 -19.72 -15.61 -1.19
CA CYS A 26 -19.11 -15.58 0.15
C CYS A 26 -19.34 -16.90 0.89
N VAL A 27 -20.57 -17.44 0.88
CA VAL A 27 -20.90 -18.73 1.50
C VAL A 27 -20.08 -19.88 0.90
N ARG A 28 -19.98 -19.95 -0.44
CA ARG A 28 -19.21 -21.01 -1.11
C ARG A 28 -17.72 -20.90 -0.82
N LYS A 29 -17.20 -19.68 -0.73
CA LYS A 29 -15.79 -19.43 -0.38
C LYS A 29 -15.48 -19.83 1.06
N GLU A 30 -16.36 -19.51 2.01
CA GLU A 30 -16.24 -19.93 3.41
C GLU A 30 -16.26 -21.47 3.54
N GLN A 31 -17.04 -22.15 2.70
CA GLN A 31 -17.08 -23.62 2.61
C GLN A 31 -15.86 -24.25 1.93
N GLY A 32 -14.90 -23.46 1.44
CA GLY A 32 -13.74 -23.95 0.70
C GLY A 32 -14.04 -24.41 -0.74
N LEU A 33 -15.25 -24.15 -1.26
CA LEU A 33 -15.70 -24.58 -2.59
C LEU A 33 -15.22 -23.61 -3.68
N ARG A 34 -13.91 -23.55 -3.91
CA ARG A 34 -13.26 -22.54 -4.78
C ARG A 34 -13.85 -22.47 -6.20
N LYS A 35 -14.05 -23.60 -6.88
CA LYS A 35 -14.55 -23.63 -8.26
C LYS A 35 -15.99 -23.11 -8.35
N ASP A 36 -16.85 -23.56 -7.44
CA ASP A 36 -18.25 -23.14 -7.39
C ASP A 36 -18.38 -21.68 -6.99
N ALA A 37 -17.59 -21.22 -6.02
CA ALA A 37 -17.52 -19.81 -5.64
C ALA A 37 -17.17 -18.93 -6.83
N LEU A 38 -16.12 -19.28 -7.60
CA LEU A 38 -15.72 -18.50 -8.78
C LEU A 38 -16.80 -18.47 -9.87
N LYS A 39 -17.54 -19.58 -10.07
CA LYS A 39 -18.66 -19.61 -11.02
C LYS A 39 -19.78 -18.65 -10.61
N VAL A 40 -20.15 -18.65 -9.33
CA VAL A 40 -21.15 -17.73 -8.79
C VAL A 40 -20.67 -16.28 -8.88
N LEU A 41 -19.40 -16.02 -8.59
CA LEU A 41 -18.81 -14.69 -8.70
C LEU A 41 -18.85 -14.17 -10.15
N GLN A 42 -18.61 -15.03 -11.14
CA GLN A 42 -18.70 -14.64 -12.55
C GLN A 42 -20.11 -14.18 -12.91
N SER A 43 -21.14 -14.91 -12.47
CA SER A 43 -22.54 -14.50 -12.65
C SER A 43 -22.86 -13.19 -11.94
N PHE A 44 -22.30 -12.96 -10.75
CA PHE A 44 -22.43 -11.67 -10.05
C PHE A 44 -21.81 -10.52 -10.84
N VAL A 45 -20.61 -10.71 -11.40
CA VAL A 45 -19.94 -9.69 -12.23
C VAL A 45 -20.80 -9.34 -13.46
N GLU A 46 -21.36 -10.35 -14.13
CA GLU A 46 -22.26 -10.16 -15.28
C GLU A 46 -23.55 -9.41 -14.92
N GLU A 47 -24.10 -9.65 -13.74
CA GLU A 47 -25.25 -8.91 -13.19
C GLU A 47 -24.86 -7.45 -12.94
N MET A 48 -23.76 -7.20 -12.24
CA MET A 48 -23.31 -5.85 -11.91
C MET A 48 -23.02 -5.02 -13.15
N ASN A 49 -22.46 -5.61 -14.20
CA ASN A 49 -22.16 -4.90 -15.46
C ASN A 49 -23.41 -4.42 -16.22
N LYS A 50 -24.59 -4.95 -15.91
CA LYS A 50 -25.87 -4.49 -16.48
C LYS A 50 -26.53 -3.38 -15.65
N ASN A 51 -26.02 -3.15 -14.43
CA ASN A 51 -26.59 -2.18 -13.51
C ASN A 51 -26.07 -0.77 -13.77
N GLU A 52 -26.93 0.20 -13.49
CA GLU A 52 -26.59 1.62 -13.47
C GLU A 52 -25.40 1.91 -12.54
N PHE A 53 -24.63 2.94 -12.85
CA PHE A 53 -23.45 3.34 -12.08
C PHE A 53 -23.76 3.52 -10.58
N THR A 54 -24.89 4.11 -10.22
CA THR A 54 -25.27 4.32 -8.82
C THR A 54 -25.40 3.02 -8.03
N ALA A 55 -25.95 1.96 -8.65
CA ALA A 55 -26.06 0.65 -8.03
C ALA A 55 -24.69 -0.03 -7.90
N ARG A 56 -23.85 0.07 -8.94
CA ARG A 56 -22.46 -0.43 -8.91
C ARG A 56 -21.61 0.28 -7.85
N ARG A 57 -21.67 1.62 -7.77
CA ARG A 57 -21.01 2.44 -6.74
C ARG A 57 -21.47 2.05 -5.33
N SER A 58 -22.77 1.84 -5.13
CA SER A 58 -23.32 1.45 -3.82
C SER A 58 -22.75 0.11 -3.34
N PHE A 59 -22.62 -0.87 -4.23
CA PHE A 59 -21.97 -2.14 -3.92
C PHE A 59 -20.50 -1.96 -3.53
N VAL A 60 -19.74 -1.19 -4.31
CA VAL A 60 -18.31 -0.95 -4.03
C VAL A 60 -18.14 -0.25 -2.69
N VAL A 61 -18.94 0.80 -2.40
CA VAL A 61 -18.90 1.48 -1.10
C VAL A 61 -19.18 0.52 0.04
N TRP A 62 -20.26 -0.27 -0.07
CA TRP A 62 -20.62 -1.26 0.94
C TRP A 62 -19.50 -2.30 1.15
N LEU A 63 -18.85 -2.76 0.09
CA LEU A 63 -17.76 -3.73 0.19
C LEU A 63 -16.52 -3.12 0.87
N PHE A 64 -16.16 -1.87 0.54
CA PHE A 64 -15.00 -1.20 1.13
C PHE A 64 -15.21 -0.82 2.61
N ASP A 65 -16.44 -0.61 3.08
CA ASP A 65 -16.76 -0.49 4.52
C ASP A 65 -16.19 -1.68 5.33
N TYR A 66 -16.14 -2.88 4.71
CA TYR A 66 -15.57 -4.07 5.31
C TYR A 66 -14.06 -4.19 5.05
N ILE A 67 -13.62 -4.03 3.81
CA ILE A 67 -12.20 -4.18 3.44
C ILE A 67 -11.31 -3.23 4.25
N GLU A 68 -11.77 -2.04 4.58
CA GLU A 68 -11.01 -1.08 5.38
C GLU A 68 -10.85 -1.50 6.85
N ARG A 69 -11.79 -2.27 7.40
CA ARG A 69 -11.87 -2.60 8.84
C ARG A 69 -11.28 -3.96 9.20
N PHE A 70 -11.15 -4.86 8.23
CA PHE A 70 -10.72 -6.24 8.45
C PHE A 70 -9.32 -6.48 7.90
N GLU A 71 -8.45 -7.10 8.71
CA GLU A 71 -7.08 -7.46 8.31
C GLU A 71 -7.06 -8.44 7.11
N ASP A 72 -8.03 -9.35 7.05
CA ASP A 72 -8.22 -10.31 5.97
C ASP A 72 -9.04 -9.75 4.80
N GLY A 73 -9.27 -8.43 4.75
CA GLY A 73 -10.06 -7.77 3.71
C GLY A 73 -9.50 -7.97 2.29
N HIS A 74 -8.19 -8.10 2.15
CA HIS A 74 -7.51 -8.38 0.89
C HIS A 74 -7.97 -9.70 0.24
N HIS A 75 -8.47 -10.66 1.02
CA HIS A 75 -9.05 -11.89 0.48
C HIS A 75 -10.25 -11.62 -0.42
N MET A 76 -10.98 -10.51 -0.24
CA MET A 76 -12.14 -10.16 -1.08
C MET A 76 -11.75 -9.58 -2.44
N LEU A 77 -10.52 -9.11 -2.60
CA LEU A 77 -10.01 -8.48 -3.82
C LEU A 77 -9.52 -9.51 -4.84
N VAL A 78 -10.40 -10.44 -5.22
CA VAL A 78 -10.10 -11.46 -6.22
C VAL A 78 -10.23 -10.93 -7.65
N TYR A 79 -9.41 -11.45 -8.57
CA TYR A 79 -9.28 -10.95 -9.94
C TYR A 79 -10.63 -10.66 -10.66
N PRO A 80 -11.62 -11.58 -10.71
CA PRO A 80 -12.88 -11.31 -11.42
C PRO A 80 -13.65 -10.13 -10.82
N LEU A 81 -13.62 -9.95 -9.50
CA LEU A 81 -14.30 -8.85 -8.84
C LEU A 81 -13.55 -7.53 -9.03
N VAL A 82 -12.23 -7.56 -8.91
CA VAL A 82 -11.37 -6.38 -9.08
C VAL A 82 -11.48 -5.82 -10.49
N HIS A 83 -11.29 -6.67 -11.50
CA HIS A 83 -11.29 -6.22 -12.90
C HIS A 83 -12.68 -6.09 -13.49
N GLY A 84 -13.65 -6.89 -13.01
CA GLY A 84 -15.01 -6.90 -13.55
C GLY A 84 -15.93 -5.85 -12.94
N VAL A 85 -15.70 -5.42 -11.70
CA VAL A 85 -16.60 -4.48 -11.00
C VAL A 85 -15.83 -3.34 -10.34
N ILE A 86 -14.91 -3.64 -9.42
CA ILE A 86 -14.30 -2.62 -8.55
C ILE A 86 -13.56 -1.56 -9.38
N ARG A 87 -12.55 -1.97 -10.15
CA ARG A 87 -11.72 -1.03 -10.92
C ARG A 87 -12.54 -0.21 -11.94
N PRO A 88 -13.43 -0.81 -12.76
CA PRO A 88 -14.30 -0.02 -13.63
C PRO A 88 -15.13 1.02 -12.89
N VAL A 89 -15.69 0.67 -11.72
CA VAL A 89 -16.50 1.59 -10.92
C VAL A 89 -15.66 2.73 -10.35
N LEU A 90 -14.47 2.46 -9.82
CA LEU A 90 -13.59 3.51 -9.29
C LEU A 90 -13.15 4.47 -10.42
N GLN A 91 -12.80 3.94 -11.59
CA GLN A 91 -12.41 4.77 -12.74
C GLN A 91 -13.56 5.62 -13.28
N GLU A 92 -14.77 5.07 -13.35
CA GLU A 92 -15.96 5.83 -13.74
C GLU A 92 -16.30 6.91 -12.70
N TRP A 93 -16.14 6.60 -11.42
CA TRP A 93 -16.34 7.53 -10.31
C TRP A 93 -15.39 8.73 -10.38
N GLU A 94 -14.10 8.51 -10.64
CA GLU A 94 -13.13 9.61 -10.79
C GLU A 94 -13.53 10.64 -11.84
N ASN A 95 -14.24 10.21 -12.89
CA ASN A 95 -14.72 11.11 -13.95
C ASN A 95 -16.01 11.84 -13.57
N ILE A 96 -16.91 11.19 -12.83
CA ILE A 96 -18.23 11.74 -12.46
C ILE A 96 -18.12 12.70 -11.26
N ASP A 97 -17.30 12.35 -10.28
CA ASP A 97 -17.17 13.05 -9.02
C ASP A 97 -15.70 13.10 -8.58
N PRO A 98 -14.87 13.93 -9.28
CA PRO A 98 -13.43 14.00 -9.05
C PRO A 98 -13.06 14.59 -7.69
N MET A 99 -14.03 15.13 -6.94
CA MET A 99 -13.81 15.69 -5.60
C MET A 99 -14.03 14.66 -4.49
N ASP A 100 -14.51 13.46 -4.82
CA ASP A 100 -14.63 12.38 -3.85
C ASP A 100 -13.27 11.70 -3.65
N VAL A 101 -12.81 11.65 -2.39
CA VAL A 101 -11.49 11.08 -2.06
C VAL A 101 -11.46 9.56 -2.17
N ARG A 102 -12.62 8.89 -2.01
CA ARG A 102 -12.74 7.44 -1.89
C ARG A 102 -12.18 6.67 -3.09
N PRO A 103 -12.48 7.02 -4.36
CA PRO A 103 -11.90 6.31 -5.50
C PRO A 103 -10.38 6.34 -5.51
N TYR A 104 -9.76 7.50 -5.27
CA TYR A 104 -8.30 7.63 -5.21
C TYR A 104 -7.71 6.85 -4.03
N ARG A 105 -8.31 6.98 -2.84
CA ARG A 105 -7.89 6.24 -1.65
C ARG A 105 -7.91 4.73 -1.90
N TRP A 106 -9.01 4.21 -2.42
CA TRP A 106 -9.19 2.77 -2.60
C TRP A 106 -8.34 2.22 -3.73
N GLN A 107 -8.15 2.99 -4.81
CA GLN A 107 -7.21 2.62 -5.87
C GLN A 107 -5.77 2.52 -5.34
N GLY A 108 -5.33 3.52 -4.57
CA GLY A 108 -3.98 3.56 -4.02
C GLY A 108 -3.69 2.53 -2.94
N LEU A 109 -4.63 2.30 -2.01
CA LEU A 109 -4.42 1.40 -0.86
C LEU A 109 -4.61 -0.08 -1.21
N PHE A 110 -5.50 -0.40 -2.15
CA PHE A 110 -6.00 -1.78 -2.27
C PHE A 110 -5.93 -2.36 -3.68
N VAL A 111 -6.16 -1.55 -4.72
CA VAL A 111 -6.34 -2.07 -6.09
C VAL A 111 -5.01 -2.15 -6.85
N HIS A 112 -4.17 -1.13 -6.77
CA HIS A 112 -2.90 -1.06 -7.50
C HIS A 112 -1.69 -1.33 -6.60
N GLN A 113 -1.48 -2.59 -6.25
CA GLN A 113 -0.27 -2.98 -5.50
C GLN A 113 0.98 -2.72 -6.36
N GLY A 114 1.84 -1.79 -5.93
CA GLY A 114 3.08 -1.40 -6.62
C GLY A 114 2.97 -0.15 -7.52
N GLU A 115 1.77 0.17 -8.02
CA GLU A 115 1.52 1.35 -8.88
C GLU A 115 0.54 2.36 -8.25
N GLY A 116 0.19 2.18 -6.97
CA GLY A 116 -0.81 2.98 -6.26
C GLY A 116 -0.36 4.39 -5.87
N LEU A 117 0.93 4.71 -5.93
CA LEU A 117 1.47 5.98 -5.42
C LEU A 117 0.78 7.24 -6.00
N PRO A 118 0.53 7.37 -7.33
CA PRO A 118 -0.17 8.53 -7.88
C PRO A 118 -1.57 8.70 -7.29
N TYR A 119 -2.28 7.60 -7.04
CA TYR A 119 -3.61 7.62 -6.42
C TYR A 119 -3.55 8.01 -4.94
N LEU A 120 -2.54 7.52 -4.21
CA LEU A 120 -2.31 7.91 -2.82
C LEU A 120 -2.00 9.40 -2.69
N LEU A 121 -1.14 9.95 -3.55
CA LEU A 121 -0.82 11.38 -3.58
C LEU A 121 -2.08 12.20 -3.90
N LYS A 122 -2.90 11.75 -4.84
CA LYS A 122 -4.16 12.44 -5.16
C LYS A 122 -5.17 12.40 -4.01
N ALA A 123 -5.27 11.25 -3.33
CA ALA A 123 -6.11 11.12 -2.14
C ALA A 123 -5.64 12.05 -1.01
N LEU A 124 -4.32 12.17 -0.79
CA LEU A 124 -3.76 13.10 0.19
C LEU A 124 -4.01 14.57 -0.17
N GLU A 125 -3.84 14.94 -1.45
CA GLU A 125 -4.14 16.30 -1.94
C GLU A 125 -5.58 16.72 -1.59
N MET A 126 -6.53 15.80 -1.71
CA MET A 126 -7.95 16.06 -1.55
C MET A 126 -8.44 15.89 -0.11
N GLY A 127 -8.03 14.83 0.58
CA GLY A 127 -8.47 14.51 1.94
C GLY A 127 -7.60 15.11 3.05
N GLY A 128 -6.40 15.60 2.71
CA GLY A 128 -5.46 16.23 3.62
C GLY A 128 -5.02 15.31 4.76
N SER A 129 -4.73 15.89 5.92
CA SER A 129 -4.24 15.13 7.09
C SER A 129 -5.23 14.11 7.65
N LYS A 130 -6.50 14.09 7.23
CA LYS A 130 -7.46 13.08 7.68
C LYS A 130 -7.17 11.70 7.07
N GLU A 131 -6.41 11.65 5.98
CA GLU A 131 -6.07 10.42 5.26
C GLU A 131 -4.89 9.67 5.89
N GLN A 132 -4.95 9.39 7.20
CA GLN A 132 -3.81 8.84 7.96
C GLN A 132 -3.25 7.54 7.36
N ARG A 133 -4.11 6.61 6.94
CA ARG A 133 -3.69 5.36 6.30
C ARG A 133 -2.99 5.59 4.96
N VAL A 134 -3.44 6.57 4.18
CA VAL A 134 -2.81 6.96 2.91
C VAL A 134 -1.43 7.56 3.16
N ILE A 135 -1.31 8.46 4.14
CA ILE A 135 -0.05 9.11 4.50
C ILE A 135 0.99 8.06 4.89
N VAL A 136 0.62 7.12 5.76
CA VAL A 136 1.53 6.03 6.16
C VAL A 136 1.89 5.14 4.96
N GLN A 137 0.93 4.81 4.09
CA GLN A 137 1.21 4.00 2.89
C GLN A 137 2.16 4.69 1.91
N ILE A 138 2.09 6.03 1.78
CA ILE A 138 3.03 6.81 0.95
C ILE A 138 4.45 6.64 1.52
N CYS A 139 4.63 6.81 2.84
CA CYS A 139 5.92 6.60 3.48
C CYS A 139 6.44 5.18 3.26
N GLU A 140 5.61 4.15 3.49
CA GLU A 140 5.98 2.75 3.28
C GLU A 140 6.39 2.46 1.82
N THR A 141 5.66 3.02 0.86
CA THR A 141 5.98 2.87 -0.57
C THR A 141 7.37 3.43 -0.88
N TYR A 142 7.67 4.63 -0.39
CA TYR A 142 8.99 5.23 -0.56
C TYR A 142 10.08 4.47 0.19
N PHE A 143 9.82 4.00 1.41
CA PHE A 143 10.78 3.19 2.16
C PHE A 143 11.07 1.86 1.49
N SER A 144 10.07 1.19 0.91
CA SER A 144 10.29 -0.04 0.16
C SER A 144 11.19 0.19 -1.06
N ALA A 145 11.03 1.33 -1.74
CA ALA A 145 11.86 1.69 -2.88
C ALA A 145 13.30 2.07 -2.46
N LEU A 146 13.47 2.76 -1.32
CA LEU A 146 14.78 3.06 -0.75
C LEU A 146 15.49 1.78 -0.28
N TRP A 147 14.78 0.89 0.41
CA TRP A 147 15.32 -0.42 0.80
C TRP A 147 15.83 -1.19 -0.43
N TYR A 148 15.03 -1.25 -1.51
CA TYR A 148 15.48 -1.86 -2.76
C TYR A 148 16.71 -1.17 -3.35
N SER A 149 16.86 0.14 -3.19
CA SER A 149 18.02 0.87 -3.72
C SER A 149 19.32 0.55 -2.96
N PHE A 150 19.22 0.27 -1.66
CA PHE A 150 20.36 0.11 -0.74
C PHE A 150 20.60 -1.31 -0.22
N HIS A 151 19.75 -2.31 -0.51
CA HIS A 151 19.89 -3.62 0.12
C HIS A 151 21.21 -4.36 -0.19
N HIS A 152 21.85 -4.06 -1.33
CA HIS A 152 23.19 -4.56 -1.69
C HIS A 152 24.32 -3.56 -1.43
N ILE A 153 24.09 -2.50 -0.64
CA ILE A 153 25.09 -1.43 -0.43
C ILE A 153 26.38 -1.95 0.23
N HIS A 154 26.29 -3.03 1.00
CA HIS A 154 27.43 -3.70 1.64
C HIS A 154 28.32 -4.46 0.64
N GLU A 155 27.82 -4.72 -0.56
CA GLU A 155 28.53 -5.31 -1.70
C GLU A 155 29.08 -4.23 -2.65
N ASP A 156 29.15 -2.98 -2.19
CA ASP A 156 29.48 -1.81 -3.01
C ASP A 156 28.51 -1.60 -4.20
N LEU A 157 27.26 -2.02 -4.03
CA LEU A 157 26.24 -1.97 -5.09
C LEU A 157 25.02 -1.16 -4.67
N TYR A 158 24.84 -0.02 -5.36
CA TYR A 158 23.65 0.83 -5.28
C TYR A 158 22.80 0.68 -6.54
N LEU A 159 21.49 0.45 -6.38
CA LEU A 159 20.60 0.03 -7.47
C LEU A 159 19.65 1.12 -7.99
N SER A 160 19.94 2.39 -7.72
CA SER A 160 19.08 3.53 -8.10
C SER A 160 19.91 4.72 -8.61
N THR A 161 19.28 5.88 -8.77
CA THR A 161 19.97 7.16 -9.02
C THR A 161 19.81 8.07 -7.82
N TYR A 162 20.71 9.04 -7.68
CA TYR A 162 20.70 9.94 -6.53
C TYR A 162 19.49 10.86 -6.52
N GLU A 163 19.01 11.24 -7.70
CA GLU A 163 17.85 12.12 -7.89
C GLU A 163 16.58 11.40 -7.44
N LYS A 164 16.38 10.15 -7.89
CA LYS A 164 15.21 9.34 -7.50
C LYS A 164 15.15 9.12 -6.00
N ASP A 165 16.26 8.77 -5.37
CA ASP A 165 16.27 8.49 -3.93
C ASP A 165 16.14 9.78 -3.10
N HIS A 166 16.67 10.90 -3.60
CA HIS A 166 16.44 12.20 -2.99
C HIS A 166 14.96 12.61 -3.06
N GLU A 167 14.31 12.44 -4.22
CA GLU A 167 12.86 12.69 -4.38
C GLU A 167 12.02 11.84 -3.43
N ARG A 168 12.37 10.55 -3.25
CA ARG A 168 11.69 9.64 -2.33
C ARG A 168 11.83 10.10 -0.87
N ILE A 169 13.05 10.48 -0.46
CA ILE A 169 13.33 11.01 0.88
C ILE A 169 12.54 12.30 1.11
N GLN A 170 12.54 13.21 0.14
CA GLN A 170 11.79 14.46 0.22
C GLN A 170 10.29 14.19 0.34
N GLY A 171 9.75 13.29 -0.49
CA GLY A 171 8.35 12.90 -0.43
C GLY A 171 7.94 12.32 0.93
N ILE A 172 8.82 11.57 1.61
CA ILE A 172 8.59 11.13 3.00
C ILE A 172 8.56 12.33 3.94
N GLN A 173 9.53 13.23 3.85
CA GLN A 173 9.64 14.40 4.73
C GLN A 173 8.46 15.36 4.59
N ASP A 174 7.91 15.49 3.39
CA ASP A 174 6.76 16.34 3.09
C ASP A 174 5.49 15.85 3.79
N VAL A 175 5.30 14.52 3.89
CA VAL A 175 4.07 13.94 4.44
C VAL A 175 4.19 13.48 5.88
N MET A 176 5.39 13.15 6.39
CA MET A 176 5.57 12.58 7.74
C MET A 176 5.06 13.49 8.86
N LYS A 177 5.07 14.80 8.65
CA LYS A 177 4.56 15.79 9.63
C LYS A 177 3.04 15.73 9.80
N LEU A 178 2.34 15.16 8.82
CA LEU A 178 0.89 15.00 8.82
C LEU A 178 0.44 13.75 9.61
N ILE A 179 1.37 12.88 10.00
CA ILE A 179 1.07 11.68 10.79
C ILE A 179 0.66 12.09 12.21
N GLU A 180 -0.52 11.64 12.64
CA GLU A 180 -1.09 11.95 13.95
C GLU A 180 -0.49 11.06 15.06
N ASP A 181 -0.32 9.77 14.79
CA ASP A 181 0.28 8.84 15.74
C ASP A 181 1.77 9.16 15.93
N LYS A 182 2.13 9.59 17.14
CA LYS A 182 3.49 10.02 17.48
C LYS A 182 4.53 8.91 17.44
N ASN A 183 4.14 7.66 17.70
CA ASN A 183 5.05 6.54 17.61
C ASN A 183 5.34 6.23 16.13
N VAL A 184 4.30 6.21 15.29
CA VAL A 184 4.45 6.03 13.84
C VAL A 184 5.28 7.17 13.25
N GLN A 185 4.96 8.43 13.58
CA GLN A 185 5.70 9.60 13.13
C GLN A 185 7.19 9.52 13.50
N SER A 186 7.50 9.19 14.77
CA SER A 186 8.89 9.09 15.23
C SER A 186 9.65 7.96 14.52
N ASN A 187 9.00 6.83 14.24
CA ASN A 187 9.61 5.73 13.51
C ASN A 187 9.90 6.10 12.05
N VAL A 188 8.95 6.75 11.37
CA VAL A 188 9.13 7.28 10.01
C VAL A 188 10.27 8.29 9.96
N GLU A 189 10.33 9.21 10.92
CA GLU A 189 11.40 10.22 11.00
C GLU A 189 12.79 9.58 11.15
N LYS A 190 12.93 8.59 12.04
CA LYS A 190 14.20 7.85 12.21
C LYS A 190 14.64 7.17 10.92
N LEU A 191 13.72 6.53 10.20
CA LEU A 191 14.01 5.87 8.92
C LEU A 191 14.37 6.88 7.83
N ALA A 192 13.69 8.02 7.76
CA ALA A 192 14.00 9.08 6.81
C ALA A 192 15.41 9.65 7.05
N VAL A 193 15.78 9.89 8.32
CA VAL A 193 17.13 10.32 8.72
C VAL A 193 18.16 9.27 8.32
N TYR A 194 17.89 7.98 8.58
CA TYR A 194 18.78 6.88 8.20
C TYR A 194 19.07 6.86 6.69
N TYR A 195 18.03 6.88 5.84
CA TYR A 195 18.24 6.81 4.39
C TYR A 195 18.86 8.09 3.82
N ASN A 196 18.55 9.26 4.39
CA ASN A 196 19.22 10.50 4.00
C ASN A 196 20.71 10.47 4.31
N GLN A 197 21.09 9.98 5.49
CA GLN A 197 22.50 9.81 5.85
C GLN A 197 23.19 8.79 4.94
N LEU A 198 22.54 7.66 4.66
CA LEU A 198 23.08 6.60 3.81
C LEU A 198 23.31 7.06 2.37
N LEU A 199 22.37 7.81 1.79
CA LEU A 199 22.55 8.41 0.46
C LEU A 199 23.70 9.41 0.43
N SER A 200 23.81 10.26 1.47
CA SER A 200 24.90 11.25 1.58
C SER A 200 26.26 10.57 1.69
N ASP A 201 26.37 9.55 2.55
CA ASP A 201 27.61 8.80 2.77
C ASP A 201 28.02 8.03 1.52
N TRP A 202 27.07 7.42 0.82
CA TRP A 202 27.33 6.73 -0.43
C TRP A 202 27.84 7.70 -1.52
N LYS A 203 27.26 8.90 -1.61
CA LYS A 203 27.76 9.96 -2.51
C LYS A 203 29.19 10.36 -2.18
N GLU A 204 29.50 10.57 -0.89
CA GLU A 204 30.84 10.94 -0.43
C GLU A 204 31.86 9.83 -0.71
N PHE A 205 31.48 8.57 -0.47
CA PHE A 205 32.28 7.40 -0.81
C PHE A 205 32.62 7.38 -2.30
N GLN A 206 31.63 7.49 -3.18
CA GLN A 206 31.85 7.46 -4.64
C GLN A 206 32.71 8.62 -5.19
N GLN A 207 32.93 9.68 -4.41
CA GLN A 207 33.88 10.75 -4.76
C GLN A 207 35.32 10.40 -4.42
N THR A 208 35.54 9.46 -3.49
CA THR A 208 36.87 9.18 -2.91
C THR A 208 37.37 7.77 -3.24
N GLU A 209 36.46 6.80 -3.33
CA GLU A 209 36.74 5.37 -3.45
C GLU A 209 35.68 4.71 -4.35
N THR A 210 36.01 3.55 -4.91
CA THR A 210 35.08 2.77 -5.77
C THR A 210 34.71 1.42 -5.19
N ARG A 211 35.38 0.98 -4.11
CA ARG A 211 35.18 -0.30 -3.43
C ARG A 211 35.46 -0.17 -1.94
N GLY A 212 34.82 -1.02 -1.14
CA GLY A 212 35.03 -1.09 0.30
C GLY A 212 34.17 -0.10 1.10
N PHE A 213 32.94 0.16 0.70
CA PHE A 213 32.04 1.09 1.38
C PHE A 213 31.85 0.74 2.86
N VAL A 214 31.74 -0.55 3.19
CA VAL A 214 31.64 -1.04 4.57
C VAL A 214 32.88 -0.64 5.39
N LYS A 215 34.07 -0.77 4.80
CA LYS A 215 35.32 -0.34 5.42
C LYS A 215 35.41 1.17 5.54
N TRP A 216 35.07 1.90 4.48
CA TRP A 216 35.03 3.35 4.46
C TRP A 216 34.15 3.92 5.57
N CYS A 217 32.99 3.28 5.80
CA CYS A 217 32.07 3.61 6.89
C CYS A 217 32.68 3.32 8.27
N ALA A 218 33.35 2.17 8.44
CA ALA A 218 34.00 1.79 9.69
C ALA A 218 35.13 2.75 10.08
N ASP A 219 36.01 3.07 9.12
CA ASP A 219 37.14 3.98 9.32
C ASP A 219 36.67 5.40 9.71
N ARG A 220 35.47 5.78 9.27
CA ARG A 220 34.81 7.06 9.58
C ARG A 220 33.78 6.98 10.73
N LYS A 221 33.69 5.85 11.43
CA LYS A 221 32.77 5.62 12.56
C LYS A 221 31.30 5.94 12.24
N LYS A 222 30.84 5.61 11.03
CA LYS A 222 29.43 5.79 10.64
C LYS A 222 28.52 4.87 11.49
N PRO A 223 27.28 5.28 11.81
CA PRO A 223 26.46 4.66 12.85
C PRO A 223 25.67 3.42 12.40
N TYR A 224 26.04 2.78 11.29
CA TYR A 224 25.25 1.68 10.72
C TYR A 224 25.47 0.36 11.45
N GLU A 225 24.38 -0.31 11.84
CA GLU A 225 24.44 -1.60 12.55
C GLU A 225 25.20 -2.67 11.76
N TRP A 226 25.00 -2.74 10.44
CA TRP A 226 25.70 -3.69 9.59
C TRP A 226 27.20 -3.43 9.55
N VAL A 227 27.67 -2.18 9.66
CA VAL A 227 29.11 -1.89 9.78
C VAL A 227 29.67 -2.41 11.10
N GLN A 228 28.95 -2.21 12.20
CA GLN A 228 29.40 -2.66 13.52
C GLN A 228 29.55 -4.17 13.58
N THR A 229 28.60 -4.93 13.03
CA THR A 229 28.64 -6.40 12.99
C THR A 229 29.89 -6.96 12.29
N PHE A 230 30.36 -6.32 11.21
CA PHE A 230 31.53 -6.80 10.47
C PHE A 230 32.88 -6.49 11.16
N TYR A 231 32.93 -5.51 12.07
CA TYR A 231 34.19 -5.03 12.67
C TYR A 231 34.35 -5.32 14.17
N TYR A 232 33.31 -5.75 14.88
CA TYR A 232 33.40 -6.21 16.29
C TYR A 232 33.64 -7.73 16.44
N HIS A 233 34.02 -8.42 15.36
CA HIS A 233 34.51 -9.81 15.38
C HIS A 233 36.02 -9.93 15.09
N ARG A 234 36.79 -8.90 15.42
CA ARG A 234 38.27 -8.93 15.39
C ARG A 234 38.85 -8.55 16.74
#